data_AF-A0A653DI91-F1
#
_entry.id   AF-A0A653DI91-F1
#
_cell.length_a   1.000
_cell.length_b   1.000
_cell.length_c   1.000
_cell.angle_alpha   90.00
_cell.angle_beta   90.00
_cell.angle_gamma   90.00
#
_symmetry.space_group_name_H-M   'P 1'
#
loop_
_entity.id
_entity.type
_entity.pdbx_description
1 polymer ?
#
loop_
_entity_poly.entity_id
_entity_poly.type
_entity_poly.pdbx_seq_one_letter_code
_entity_poly.pdbx_strand_id
1 'polypeptide(L)'
;MHLYSFFLSNNAFENVSEHDDGSLGLLLQEIMLKTLEPYKCISITMDPIYSEIFDTQWFEKFSTAVSYITIHVEENEDLLSPNDETRRSLMLAKKDSCQLYIILIANGIEAARLLRFGERYIA
;
A
#
# COMPACT_ATOMS: atom_id res chain seq x y z
N MET A 1 -15.94 -9.07 -21.24
CA MET A 1 -16.62 -9.70 -20.09
C MET A 1 -15.96 -9.09 -18.85
N HIS A 2 -16.33 -7.83 -18.58
CA HIS A 2 -17.13 -7.37 -17.42
C HIS A 2 -16.25 -7.23 -16.16
N LEU A 3 -16.11 -6.09 -15.48
CA LEU A 3 -16.75 -4.77 -15.52
C LEU A 3 -15.80 -3.81 -14.78
N TYR A 4 -15.39 -2.71 -15.41
CA TYR A 4 -14.90 -1.54 -14.65
C TYR A 4 -16.15 -0.91 -14.02
N SER A 5 -16.27 -0.99 -12.70
CA SER A 5 -17.37 -0.32 -11.99
C SER A 5 -16.80 0.90 -11.26
N PHE A 6 -16.87 2.03 -11.96
CA PHE A 6 -16.83 3.38 -11.37
C PHE A 6 -18.11 3.55 -10.56
N PHE A 7 -18.00 3.87 -9.26
CA PHE A 7 -19.14 4.39 -8.49
C PHE A 7 -18.72 5.70 -7.86
N LEU A 8 -19.28 6.80 -8.37
CA LEU A 8 -19.27 8.10 -7.71
C LEU A 8 -20.48 8.13 -6.78
N SER A 9 -20.27 8.43 -5.50
CA SER A 9 -21.36 8.89 -4.64
C SER A 9 -20.88 10.02 -3.73
N ASN A 10 -21.53 11.17 -3.91
CA ASN A 10 -21.39 12.35 -3.07
C ASN A 10 -22.10 12.17 -1.72
N ASN A 11 -21.56 12.90 -0.74
CA ASN A 11 -22.19 13.50 0.44
C ASN A 11 -21.82 12.94 1.82
N ALA A 12 -21.46 13.94 2.65
CA ALA A 12 -21.76 14.12 4.07
C ALA A 12 -20.89 13.37 5.09
N PHE A 13 -19.90 14.12 5.58
CA PHE A 13 -19.71 14.45 7.01
C PHE A 13 -20.67 13.72 7.98
N GLU A 14 -20.13 12.89 8.87
CA GLU A 14 -20.09 13.13 10.33
C GLU A 14 -19.72 11.86 11.12
N ASN A 15 -18.75 12.05 12.03
CA ASN A 15 -18.55 11.38 13.32
C ASN A 15 -18.15 9.89 13.34
N VAL A 16 -17.60 9.49 14.50
CA VAL A 16 -17.34 8.12 14.98
C VAL A 16 -15.93 7.63 14.60
N SER A 17 -15.07 7.11 15.47
CA SER A 17 -14.99 6.94 16.93
C SER A 17 -13.55 6.50 17.25
N GLU A 18 -13.18 6.60 18.52
CA GLU A 18 -11.92 6.19 19.12
C GLU A 18 -11.64 4.67 18.95
N HIS A 19 -10.94 4.30 17.87
CA HIS A 19 -10.16 3.08 17.72
C HIS A 19 -8.83 3.48 17.07
N ASP A 20 -7.71 3.11 17.69
CA ASP A 20 -6.37 3.70 17.46
C ASP A 20 -5.70 3.27 16.13
N ASP A 21 -6.50 3.03 15.09
CA ASP A 21 -6.07 2.87 13.69
C ASP A 21 -6.15 4.21 12.94
N GLY A 22 -6.95 5.16 13.46
CA GLY A 22 -7.07 6.51 12.92
C GLY A 22 -5.76 7.29 12.93
N SER A 23 -4.88 7.06 13.93
CA SER A 23 -3.61 7.79 14.06
C SER A 23 -2.62 7.43 12.94
N LEU A 24 -2.43 6.14 12.67
CA LEU A 24 -1.54 5.67 11.59
C LEU A 24 -2.12 6.03 10.22
N GLY A 25 -3.42 5.83 10.02
CA GLY A 25 -4.09 6.24 8.78
C GLY A 25 -3.95 7.73 8.47
N LEU A 26 -4.11 8.59 9.49
CA LEU A 26 -3.91 10.05 9.35
C LEU A 26 -2.46 10.42 9.08
N LEU A 27 -1.50 9.78 9.77
CA LEU A 27 -0.08 10.00 9.51
C LEU A 27 0.29 9.64 8.07
N LEU A 28 -0.19 8.50 7.57
CA LEU A 28 0.04 8.08 6.19
C LEU A 28 -0.57 9.07 5.19
N GLN A 29 -1.80 9.55 5.44
CA GLN A 29 -2.42 10.59 4.63
C GLN A 29 -1.58 11.88 4.61
N GLU A 30 -1.06 12.31 5.77
CA GLU A 30 -0.22 13.51 5.86
C GLU A 30 1.11 13.34 5.13
N ILE A 31 1.77 12.20 5.31
CA ILE A 31 3.02 11.86 4.60
C ILE A 31 2.77 11.93 3.11
N MET A 32 1.72 11.28 2.62
CA MET A 32 1.39 11.30 1.21
C MET A 32 1.14 12.71 0.71
N LEU A 33 0.26 13.48 1.33
CA LEU A 33 -0.06 14.85 0.90
C LEU A 33 1.20 15.70 0.70
N LYS A 34 2.18 15.57 1.59
CA LYS A 34 3.48 16.27 1.51
C LYS A 34 4.43 15.70 0.45
N THR A 35 4.16 14.49 -0.02
CA THR A 35 5.04 13.66 -0.84
C THR A 35 4.48 13.40 -2.25
N LEU A 36 3.24 13.81 -2.54
CA LEU A 36 2.57 13.64 -3.85
C LEU A 36 3.18 14.50 -4.96
N GLU A 37 3.69 15.69 -4.64
CA GLU A 37 4.19 16.63 -5.68
C GLU A 37 5.38 16.11 -6.51
N PRO A 38 6.33 15.31 -5.98
CA PRO A 38 7.40 14.71 -6.79
C PRO A 38 7.11 13.31 -7.36
N TYR A 39 6.15 12.56 -6.84
CA TYR A 39 6.07 11.11 -7.09
C TYR A 39 4.89 10.71 -7.95
N LYS A 40 5.14 9.80 -8.90
CA LYS A 40 4.15 9.32 -9.87
C LYS A 40 3.63 7.93 -9.54
N CYS A 41 4.41 7.12 -8.82
CA CYS A 41 4.02 5.81 -8.34
C CYS A 41 4.39 5.59 -6.88
N ILE A 42 3.45 5.00 -6.13
CA ILE A 42 3.62 4.57 -4.73
C ILE A 42 3.38 3.06 -4.67
N SER A 43 4.31 2.33 -4.07
CA SER A 43 4.15 0.91 -3.73
C SER A 43 3.75 0.79 -2.27
N ILE A 44 2.70 0.03 -1.99
CA ILE A 44 2.22 -0.21 -0.63
C ILE A 44 2.18 -1.72 -0.39
N THR A 45 3.07 -2.22 0.46
CA THR A 45 3.12 -3.62 0.86
C THR A 45 2.56 -3.74 2.27
N MET A 46 1.55 -4.59 2.45
CA MET A 46 0.86 -4.73 3.74
C MET A 46 0.52 -6.18 4.04
N ASP A 47 0.59 -6.55 5.32
CA ASP A 47 0.04 -7.81 5.83
C ASP A 47 -1.46 -7.68 6.16
N PRO A 48 -2.14 -8.79 6.54
CA PRO A 48 -3.57 -8.73 6.83
C PRO A 48 -3.93 -7.78 7.98
N ILE A 49 -3.04 -7.54 8.94
CA ILE A 49 -3.28 -6.67 10.09
C ILE A 49 -3.47 -5.22 9.64
N TYR A 50 -2.70 -4.77 8.66
CA TYR A 50 -2.78 -3.39 8.16
C TYR A 50 -3.64 -3.22 6.91
N SER A 51 -4.26 -4.29 6.43
CA SER A 51 -5.05 -4.27 5.19
C SER A 51 -6.24 -3.31 5.23
N GLU A 52 -6.83 -3.11 6.41
CA GLU A 52 -8.01 -2.25 6.60
C GLU A 52 -7.68 -0.74 6.58
N ILE A 53 -6.40 -0.35 6.68
CA ILE A 53 -5.98 1.07 6.65
C ILE A 53 -6.21 1.69 5.27
N PHE A 54 -6.03 0.90 4.21
CA PHE A 54 -6.10 1.37 2.83
C PHE A 54 -7.44 0.96 2.20
N ASP A 55 -8.51 1.54 2.73
CA ASP A 55 -9.85 1.36 2.17
C ASP A 55 -10.02 2.09 0.82
N THR A 56 -11.16 1.87 0.18
CA THR A 56 -11.47 2.50 -1.11
C THR A 56 -11.45 4.04 -1.03
N GLN A 57 -11.86 4.62 0.10
CA GLN A 57 -11.90 6.07 0.29
C GLN A 57 -10.49 6.67 0.33
N TRP A 58 -9.52 5.91 0.82
CA TRP A 58 -8.13 6.32 0.88
C TRP A 58 -7.54 6.53 -0.53
N PHE A 59 -7.81 5.63 -1.47
CA PHE A 59 -7.33 5.75 -2.85
C PHE A 59 -8.10 6.78 -3.67
N GLU A 60 -9.41 6.94 -3.45
CA GLU A 60 -10.23 7.90 -4.18
C GLU A 60 -9.70 9.34 -4.06
N LYS A 61 -9.20 9.73 -2.88
CA LYS A 61 -8.66 11.07 -2.62
C LYS A 61 -7.44 11.43 -3.45
N PHE A 62 -6.68 10.44 -3.92
CA PHE A 62 -5.36 10.66 -4.54
C PHE A 62 -5.21 10.03 -5.94
N SER A 63 -6.19 9.24 -6.36
CA SER A 63 -6.18 8.43 -7.60
C SER A 63 -5.95 9.20 -8.90
N THR A 64 -6.22 10.50 -8.95
CA THR A 64 -6.06 11.32 -10.17
C THR A 64 -4.64 11.83 -10.38
N ALA A 65 -3.80 11.85 -9.35
CA ALA A 65 -2.43 12.39 -9.43
C ALA A 65 -1.34 11.31 -9.41
N VAL A 66 -1.60 10.15 -8.80
CA VAL A 66 -0.58 9.14 -8.49
C VAL A 66 -1.10 7.72 -8.72
N SER A 67 -0.26 6.84 -9.27
CA SER A 67 -0.56 5.42 -9.39
C SER A 67 -0.15 4.64 -8.13
N TYR A 68 -0.94 3.63 -7.81
CA TYR A 68 -0.73 2.76 -6.64
C TYR A 68 -0.50 1.33 -7.09
N ILE A 69 0.49 0.68 -6.48
CA ILE A 69 0.66 -0.77 -6.53
C ILE A 69 0.51 -1.27 -5.10
N THR A 70 -0.61 -1.92 -4.82
CA THR A 70 -0.88 -2.56 -3.53
C THR A 70 -0.44 -4.03 -3.57
N ILE A 71 0.29 -4.45 -2.56
CA ILE A 71 0.86 -5.79 -2.42
C ILE A 71 0.40 -6.32 -1.07
N HIS A 72 -0.55 -7.25 -1.11
CA HIS A 72 -1.03 -7.93 0.09
C HIS A 72 -0.19 -9.19 0.30
N VAL A 73 0.58 -9.23 1.39
CA VAL A 73 1.34 -10.42 1.77
C VAL A 73 0.49 -11.31 2.66
N GLU A 74 0.57 -12.62 2.48
CA GLU A 74 -0.12 -13.55 3.36
C GLU A 74 0.61 -13.67 4.71
N GLU A 75 -0.12 -13.92 5.80
CA GLU A 75 0.45 -14.02 7.16
C GLU A 75 1.56 -15.08 7.27
N ASN A 76 1.47 -16.15 6.47
CA ASN A 76 2.40 -17.28 6.49
C ASN A 76 3.35 -17.32 5.28
N GLU A 77 3.41 -16.23 4.50
CA GLU A 77 4.32 -16.14 3.36
C GLU A 77 5.77 -15.94 3.84
N ASP A 78 6.72 -16.71 3.29
CA ASP A 78 8.15 -16.46 3.52
C ASP A 78 8.63 -15.30 2.65
N LEU A 79 8.79 -14.12 3.23
CA LEU A 79 9.19 -12.93 2.47
C LEU A 79 10.68 -12.92 2.07
N LEU A 80 11.46 -13.94 2.45
CA LEU A 80 12.80 -14.16 1.90
C LEU A 80 12.76 -14.83 0.52
N SER A 81 11.67 -15.54 0.24
CA SER A 81 11.36 -16.19 -1.03
C SER A 81 9.87 -16.05 -1.31
N PRO A 82 9.38 -14.81 -1.57
CA PRO A 82 7.96 -14.53 -1.71
C PRO A 82 7.33 -15.37 -2.80
N ASN A 83 6.03 -15.59 -2.66
CA ASN A 83 5.26 -16.29 -3.65
C ASN A 83 5.29 -15.55 -5.00
N ASP A 84 4.81 -16.24 -6.03
CA ASP A 84 4.86 -15.75 -7.40
C ASP A 84 4.08 -14.44 -7.61
N GLU A 85 3.01 -14.20 -6.85
CA GLU A 85 2.18 -12.99 -6.93
C GLU A 85 2.90 -11.81 -6.29
N THR A 86 3.26 -11.92 -5.01
CA THR A 86 4.02 -10.93 -4.25
C THR A 86 5.31 -10.56 -5.00
N ARG A 87 6.06 -11.56 -5.49
CA ARG A 87 7.27 -11.34 -6.29
C ARG A 87 7.00 -10.53 -7.55
N ARG A 88 5.95 -10.86 -8.32
CA ARG A 88 5.63 -10.13 -9.56
C ARG A 88 5.19 -8.70 -9.27
N SER A 89 4.40 -8.47 -8.23
CA SER A 89 3.95 -7.14 -7.85
C SER A 89 5.11 -6.26 -7.38
N LEU A 90 6.05 -6.83 -6.62
CA LEU A 90 7.29 -6.16 -6.23
C LEU A 90 8.16 -5.80 -7.45
N MET A 91 8.28 -6.70 -8.43
CA MET A 91 8.99 -6.43 -9.68
C MET A 91 8.29 -5.39 -10.55
N LEU A 92 6.95 -5.35 -10.53
CA LEU A 92 6.17 -4.31 -11.20
C LEU A 92 6.44 -2.94 -10.58
N ALA A 93 6.46 -2.84 -9.24
CA ALA A 93 6.79 -1.60 -8.55
C ALA A 93 8.19 -1.08 -8.90
N LYS A 94 9.19 -1.97 -8.98
CA LYS A 94 10.53 -1.61 -9.49
C LYS A 94 10.47 -1.12 -10.94
N LYS A 95 9.79 -1.87 -11.81
CA LYS A 95 9.71 -1.55 -13.24
C LYS A 95 9.05 -0.19 -13.48
N ASP A 96 7.99 0.12 -12.73
CA ASP A 96 7.26 1.38 -12.82
C ASP A 96 7.98 2.54 -12.08
N SER A 97 9.17 2.27 -11.55
CA SER A 97 10.03 3.25 -10.87
C SER A 97 9.31 3.98 -9.75
N CYS A 98 8.55 3.23 -8.94
CA CYS A 98 7.86 3.80 -7.79
C CYS A 98 8.87 4.45 -6.84
N GLN A 99 8.54 5.67 -6.40
CA GLN A 99 9.47 6.52 -5.68
C GLN A 99 9.27 6.43 -4.16
N LEU A 100 8.08 6.02 -3.73
CA LEU A 100 7.74 5.80 -2.33
C LEU A 100 7.31 4.35 -2.12
N TYR A 101 7.92 3.72 -1.14
CA TYR A 101 7.60 2.36 -0.69
C TYR A 101 7.09 2.45 0.75
N ILE A 102 5.82 2.14 0.95
CA ILE A 102 5.19 2.02 2.26
C ILE A 102 5.13 0.53 2.58
N ILE A 103 5.77 0.10 3.66
CA ILE A 103 5.80 -1.31 4.08
C ILE A 103 5.19 -1.40 5.48
N LEU A 104 3.99 -1.97 5.59
CA LEU A 104 3.26 -2.18 6.83
C LEU A 104 3.17 -3.68 7.11
N ILE A 105 4.15 -4.22 7.83
CA ILE A 105 4.20 -5.63 8.21
C ILE A 105 4.44 -5.68 9.72
N ALA A 106 3.50 -6.24 10.47
CA ALA A 106 3.54 -6.30 11.92
C ALA A 106 4.67 -7.22 12.41
N ASN A 107 4.92 -8.30 11.66
CA ASN A 107 6.04 -9.20 11.95
C ASN A 107 7.37 -8.62 11.44
N GLY A 108 8.17 -8.08 12.37
CA GLY A 108 9.47 -7.50 12.06
C GLY A 108 10.49 -8.47 11.45
N ILE A 109 10.37 -9.79 11.69
CA ILE A 109 11.23 -10.79 11.04
C ILE A 109 10.88 -10.90 9.57
N GLU A 110 9.59 -10.98 9.24
CA GLU A 110 9.12 -11.02 7.85
C GLU A 110 9.41 -9.71 7.12
N ALA A 111 9.24 -8.56 7.78
CA ALA A 111 9.67 -7.27 7.22
C ALA A 111 11.17 -7.26 6.88
N ALA A 112 12.04 -7.74 7.77
CA ALA A 112 13.48 -7.81 7.51
C ALA A 112 13.81 -8.79 6.37
N ARG A 113 13.07 -9.89 6.24
CA ARG A 113 13.21 -10.85 5.14
C ARG A 113 12.82 -10.23 3.81
N LEU A 114 11.70 -9.50 3.76
CA LEU A 114 11.27 -8.75 2.59
C LEU A 114 12.34 -7.74 2.15
N LEU A 115 12.91 -6.99 3.08
CA LEU A 115 13.96 -6.01 2.78
C LEU A 115 15.22 -6.68 2.20
N ARG A 116 15.62 -7.84 2.74
CA ARG A 116 16.75 -8.62 2.19
C ARG A 116 16.44 -9.19 0.80
N PHE A 117 15.21 -9.65 0.56
CA PHE A 117 14.77 -10.05 -0.76
C PHE A 117 14.85 -8.87 -1.73
N GLY A 118 14.37 -7.70 -1.30
CA GLY A 118 14.45 -6.44 -2.03
C GLY A 118 15.88 -6.09 -2.41
N GLU A 119 16.81 -6.09 -1.45
CA GLU A 119 18.23 -5.79 -1.69
C GLU A 119 18.87 -6.74 -2.73
N ARG A 120 18.49 -8.02 -2.74
CA ARG A 120 19.10 -9.02 -3.64
C ARG A 120 18.56 -8.99 -5.07
N TYR A 121 17.27 -8.71 -5.23
CA TYR A 121 16.58 -8.92 -6.50
C TYR A 121 15.90 -7.67 -7.07
N ILE A 122 15.61 -6.69 -6.21
CA ILE A 122 14.80 -5.51 -6.54
C ILE A 122 15.61 -4.21 -6.47
N ALA A 123 16.64 -4.10 -5.63
CA ALA A 123 17.57 -2.97 -5.66
C ALA A 123 18.36 -2.90 -6.98
#